data_AF-A0A660RB14-F1
#
_entry.id   AF-A0A660RB14-F1
#
_cell.length_a   1.000
_cell.length_b   1.000
_cell.length_c   1.000
_cell.angle_alpha   90.00
_cell.angle_beta   90.00
_cell.angle_gamma   90.00
#
_symmetry.space_group_name_H-M   'P 1'
#
loop_
_entity.id
_entity.type
_entity.pdbx_description
1 polymer ?
#
loop_
_entity_poly.entity_id
_entity_poly.type
_entity_poly.pdbx_seq_one_letter_code
_entity_poly.pdbx_strand_id
1 'polypeptide(L)'
;MSKRFYTRQPKTWREIARPIIKRVLDEHKGEPREKVKRALRDAYPFGSRSHYPYQVWLDEIRRQLEAAYFEDKRELQRNEAGQKQEIVPDTKNAIANPWYPDTGGK
;
A
#
# COMPACT_ATOMS: atom_id res chain seq x y z
N MET A 1 21.33 -38.43 -3.93
CA MET A 1 21.05 -37.32 -2.99
C MET A 1 22.26 -36.39 -2.90
N SER A 2 22.25 -35.26 -3.62
CA SER A 2 23.34 -34.27 -3.50
C SER A 2 22.99 -33.27 -2.39
N LYS A 3 23.72 -33.35 -1.26
CA LYS A 3 23.58 -32.43 -0.12
C LYS A 3 24.13 -31.07 -0.55
N ARG A 4 23.24 -30.13 -0.88
CA ARG A 4 23.61 -28.72 -1.06
C ARG A 4 24.02 -28.17 0.29
N PHE A 5 25.32 -28.03 0.50
CA PHE A 5 25.85 -27.24 1.60
C PHE A 5 25.47 -25.78 1.34
N TYR A 6 24.39 -25.31 1.96
CA TYR A 6 24.11 -23.89 2.03
C TYR A 6 25.11 -23.28 3.00
N THR A 7 26.28 -22.89 2.47
CA THR A 7 27.19 -21.98 3.15
C THR A 7 26.38 -20.77 3.61
N ARG A 8 26.38 -20.47 4.90
CA ARG A 8 25.78 -19.26 5.47
C ARG A 8 26.54 -18.07 4.90
N GLN A 9 26.08 -17.54 3.77
CA GLN A 9 26.67 -16.36 3.14
C GLN A 9 26.57 -15.18 4.13
N PRO A 10 27.59 -14.31 4.21
CA PRO A 10 27.51 -13.11 5.02
C PRO A 10 26.34 -12.25 4.55
N LYS A 11 25.54 -11.74 5.49
CA LYS A 11 24.39 -10.89 5.15
C LYS A 11 24.88 -9.67 4.36
N THR A 12 24.34 -9.49 3.17
CA THR A 12 24.62 -8.33 2.33
C THR A 12 24.06 -7.06 2.98
N TRP A 13 24.59 -5.89 2.59
CA TRP A 13 24.08 -4.58 3.00
C TRP A 13 22.57 -4.46 2.79
N ARG A 14 22.04 -5.04 1.70
CA ARG A 14 20.62 -5.06 1.38
C ARG A 14 19.81 -5.93 2.34
N GLU A 15 20.32 -7.10 2.72
CA GLU A 15 19.65 -8.00 3.66
C GLU A 15 19.59 -7.43 5.08
N ILE A 16 20.54 -6.57 5.44
CA ILE A 16 20.52 -5.82 6.70
C ILE A 16 19.55 -4.64 6.60
N ALA A 17 19.58 -3.89 5.49
CA ALA A 17 18.74 -2.70 5.29
C ALA A 17 17.24 -3.03 5.18
N ARG A 18 16.90 -4.08 4.42
CA ARG A 18 15.52 -4.47 4.10
C ARG A 18 14.59 -4.59 5.31
N PRO A 19 14.91 -5.36 6.37
CA PRO A 19 14.02 -5.48 7.53
C PRO A 19 13.88 -4.19 8.33
N ILE A 20 14.91 -3.34 8.36
CA ILE A 20 14.86 -2.05 9.07
C ILE A 20 13.94 -1.09 8.32
N ILE A 21 14.14 -0.95 7.01
CA ILE A 21 13.30 -0.10 6.15
C ILE A 21 11.84 -0.55 6.22
N LYS A 22 11.58 -1.86 6.12
CA LYS A 22 10.22 -2.42 6.21
C LYS A 22 9.56 -2.05 7.54
N ARG A 23 10.28 -2.22 8.66
CA ARG A 23 9.77 -1.88 9.99
C ARG A 23 9.39 -0.40 10.09
N VAL A 24 10.26 0.49 9.63
CA VAL A 24 9.99 1.94 9.64
C VAL A 24 8.80 2.29 8.75
N LEU A 25 8.66 1.67 7.57
CA LEU A 25 7.51 1.89 6.70
C LEU A 25 6.20 1.39 7.33
N ASP A 26 6.23 0.23 8.00
CA ASP A 26 5.06 -0.31 8.70
C ASP A 26 4.67 0.58 9.90
N GLU A 27 5.64 1.05 10.69
CA GLU A 27 5.41 1.94 11.84
C GLU A 27 4.87 3.33 11.42
N HIS A 28 5.28 3.83 10.25
CA HIS A 28 4.87 5.14 9.74
C HIS A 28 3.83 5.06 8.61
N LYS A 29 3.07 3.96 8.50
CA LYS A 29 2.03 3.81 7.49
C LYS A 29 0.94 4.89 7.68
N GLY A 30 0.67 5.67 6.63
CA GLY A 30 -0.31 6.76 6.64
C GLY A 30 0.24 8.12 7.09
N GLU A 31 1.53 8.21 7.46
CA GLU A 31 2.17 9.49 7.73
C GLU A 31 2.60 10.25 6.46
N PRO A 32 2.75 11.59 6.53
CA PRO A 32 3.27 12.37 5.42
C PRO A 32 4.70 11.94 5.07
N ARG A 33 4.98 11.91 3.76
CA ARG A 33 6.25 11.46 3.17
C ARG A 33 7.50 12.07 3.80
N GLU A 34 7.42 13.31 4.25
CA GLU A 34 8.55 14.01 4.90
C GLU A 34 8.92 13.39 6.25
N LYS A 35 7.92 13.01 7.07
CA LYS A 35 8.16 12.32 8.34
C LYS A 35 8.77 10.95 8.11
N VAL A 36 8.23 10.19 7.15
CA VAL A 36 8.76 8.86 6.78
C VAL A 36 10.22 8.95 6.30
N LYS A 37 10.54 9.94 5.46
CA LYS A 37 11.93 10.17 5.01
C LYS A 37 12.87 10.49 6.16
N ARG A 38 12.43 11.27 7.14
CA ARG A 38 13.21 11.60 8.34
C ARG A 38 13.45 10.35 9.19
N ALA A 39 12.40 9.58 9.46
CA ALA A 39 12.52 8.32 10.21
C ALA A 39 13.47 7.32 9.52
N LEU A 40 13.39 7.19 8.20
CA LEU A 40 14.31 6.37 7.42
C LEU A 40 15.76 6.87 7.46
N ARG A 41 15.98 8.19 7.55
CA ARG A 41 17.34 8.76 7.69
C ARG A 41 17.92 8.48 9.07
N ASP A 42 17.08 8.50 10.10
CA ASP A 42 17.47 8.29 11.50
C ASP A 42 17.71 6.80 11.80
N ALA A 43 16.99 5.89 11.14
CA ALA A 43 17.14 4.44 11.29
C ALA A 43 18.38 3.84 10.55
N TYR A 44 19.24 4.67 9.95
CA TYR A 44 20.37 4.20 9.13
C TYR A 44 21.44 3.47 9.98
N PRO A 45 21.74 2.18 9.71
CA PRO A 45 22.57 1.36 10.61
C PRO A 45 24.07 1.38 10.31
N PHE A 46 24.50 1.91 9.16
CA PHE A 46 25.86 1.71 8.63
C PHE A 46 26.84 2.84 8.95
N GLY A 47 26.46 3.79 9.81
CA GLY A 47 27.31 4.89 10.24
C GLY A 47 27.51 5.95 9.15
N SER A 48 28.66 5.94 8.47
CA SER A 48 28.98 6.97 7.46
C SER A 48 28.07 6.87 6.23
N ARG A 49 27.58 8.01 5.75
CA ARG A 49 26.67 8.14 4.60
C ARG A 49 27.40 8.35 3.26
N SER A 50 28.71 8.07 3.20
CA SER A 50 29.55 8.49 2.06
C SER A 50 29.91 7.41 1.04
N HIS A 51 29.30 6.20 1.09
CA HIS A 51 29.76 5.07 0.26
C HIS A 51 28.63 4.15 -0.24
N TYR A 52 29.02 3.07 -0.93
CA TYR A 52 28.17 1.98 -1.44
C TYR A 52 27.03 1.53 -0.50
N PRO A 53 27.20 1.36 0.83
CA PRO A 53 26.11 1.16 1.80
C PRO A 53 24.90 2.08 1.63
N TYR A 54 25.19 3.37 1.48
CA TYR A 54 24.17 4.40 1.46
C TYR A 54 23.42 4.38 0.14
N GLN A 55 24.10 4.04 -0.96
CA GLN A 55 23.46 3.82 -2.26
C GLN A 55 22.51 2.63 -2.21
N VAL A 56 22.93 1.52 -1.61
CA VAL A 56 22.07 0.33 -1.42
C VAL A 56 20.86 0.65 -0.54
N TRP A 57 21.05 1.45 0.51
CA TRP A 57 19.98 1.92 1.39
C TRP A 57 18.95 2.77 0.63
N LEU A 58 19.40 3.76 -0.15
CA LEU A 58 18.52 4.61 -0.96
C LEU A 58 17.77 3.83 -2.03
N ASP A 59 18.44 2.89 -2.70
CA ASP A 59 17.83 2.02 -3.70
C ASP A 59 16.76 1.10 -3.09
N GLU A 60 17.02 0.52 -1.92
CA GLU A 60 16.03 -0.31 -1.22
C GLU A 60 14.83 0.52 -0.73
N ILE A 61 15.06 1.74 -0.20
CA ILE A 61 13.97 2.67 0.15
C ILE A 61 13.11 2.96 -1.07
N ARG A 62 13.72 3.26 -2.22
CA ARG A 62 12.99 3.54 -3.46
C ARG A 62 12.13 2.34 -3.87
N ARG A 63 12.70 1.14 -3.87
CA ARG A 63 11.98 -0.11 -4.20
C ARG A 63 10.79 -0.36 -3.28
N GLN A 64 10.96 -0.18 -1.97
CA GLN A 64 9.89 -0.44 -1.00
C GLN A 64 8.82 0.68 -1.02
N LEU A 65 9.21 1.94 -1.24
CA LEU A 65 8.25 3.04 -1.38
C LEU A 65 7.43 2.95 -2.67
N GLU A 66 8.06 2.60 -3.80
CA GLU A 66 7.33 2.37 -5.05
C GLU A 66 6.34 1.21 -4.86
N ALA A 67 6.76 0.09 -4.27
CA ALA A 67 5.87 -1.02 -3.96
C ALA A 67 4.70 -0.62 -3.05
N ALA A 68 4.96 0.18 -2.00
CA ALA A 68 3.91 0.67 -1.10
C ALA A 68 2.91 1.61 -1.78
N TYR A 69 3.40 2.54 -2.63
CA TYR A 69 2.55 3.46 -3.39
C TYR A 69 1.63 2.72 -4.38
N PHE A 70 2.15 1.66 -5.03
CA PHE A 70 1.34 0.83 -5.92
C PHE A 70 0.31 -0.05 -5.17
N GLU A 71 0.56 -0.40 -3.91
CA GLU A 71 -0.43 -1.10 -3.07
C GLU A 71 -1.55 -0.15 -2.64
N ASP A 72 -1.20 1.04 -2.11
CA ASP A 72 -2.18 2.05 -1.67
C ASP A 72 -3.12 2.48 -2.80
N LYS A 73 -2.58 2.70 -4.01
CA LYS A 73 -3.37 2.99 -5.20
C LYS A 73 -4.32 1.85 -5.59
N ARG A 74 -3.89 0.59 -5.45
CA ARG A 74 -4.73 -0.59 -5.74
C ARG A 74 -5.82 -0.77 -4.69
N GLU A 75 -5.51 -0.50 -3.42
CA GLU A 75 -6.47 -0.51 -2.33
C GLU A 75 -7.54 0.55 -2.55
N LEU A 76 -7.17 1.83 -2.80
CA LEU A 76 -8.12 2.88 -3.15
C LEU A 76 -9.03 2.50 -4.33
N GLN A 77 -8.47 1.95 -5.41
CA GLN A 77 -9.26 1.48 -6.55
C GLN A 77 -10.21 0.33 -6.19
N ARG A 78 -9.79 -0.60 -5.32
CA ARG A 78 -10.64 -1.68 -4.81
C ARG A 78 -11.78 -1.12 -3.95
N ASN A 79 -11.50 -0.13 -3.12
CA ASN A 79 -12.45 0.50 -2.21
C ASN A 79 -13.51 1.29 -3.02
N GLU A 80 -13.07 2.05 -4.01
CA GLU A 80 -13.91 2.75 -4.98
C GLU A 80 -14.75 1.77 -5.84
N ALA A 81 -14.17 0.64 -6.24
CA ALA A 81 -14.89 -0.41 -6.96
C ALA A 81 -15.94 -1.11 -6.08
N GLY A 82 -15.64 -1.30 -4.79
CA GLY A 82 -16.56 -1.86 -3.79
C GLY A 82 -17.73 -0.93 -3.46
N GLN A 83 -17.50 0.39 -3.42
CA GLN A 83 -18.56 1.39 -3.18
C GLN A 83 -19.61 1.50 -4.29
N LYS A 84 -19.37 0.94 -5.50
CA LYS A 84 -20.35 0.91 -6.59
C LYS A 84 -21.37 -0.24 -6.49
N GLN A 85 -21.31 -1.07 -5.46
CA GLN A 85 -22.23 -2.18 -5.23
C GLN A 85 -23.12 -2.01 -3.99
N GLU A 86 -23.70 -0.82 -3.73
CA GLU A 86 -24.90 -0.76 -2.87
C GLU A 86 -25.68 0.56 -3.03
N ILE A 87 -26.43 0.68 -4.14
CA ILE A 87 -27.71 1.41 -4.13
C ILE A 87 -28.63 0.61 -5.05
N VAL A 88 -29.16 -0.51 -4.56
CA VAL A 88 -30.40 -1.04 -5.13
C VAL A 88 -31.54 -0.21 -4.53
N PRO A 89 -32.21 0.68 -5.27
CA PRO A 89 -33.48 1.20 -4.78
C PRO A 89 -34.43 0.01 -4.68
N ASP A 90 -34.87 -0.31 -3.46
CA ASP A 90 -35.96 -1.25 -3.21
C ASP A 90 -37.24 -0.67 -3.83
N THR A 91 -37.48 -0.95 -5.11
CA THR A 91 -38.64 -0.48 -5.86
C THR A 91 -39.90 -1.31 -5.60
N LYS A 92 -39.93 -2.12 -4.54
CA LYS A 92 -41.08 -3.00 -4.24
C LYS A 92 -42.25 -2.32 -3.52
N ASN A 93 -42.16 -1.03 -3.21
CA ASN A 93 -43.30 -0.30 -2.67
C ASN A 93 -43.56 1.00 -3.45
N ALA A 94 -43.85 0.85 -4.75
CA ALA A 94 -44.56 1.88 -5.51
C ALA A 94 -46.00 1.96 -4.99
N ILE A 95 -46.19 2.61 -3.84
CA ILE A 95 -47.50 3.01 -3.33
C ILE A 95 -48.07 3.98 -4.36
N ALA A 96 -49.25 3.64 -4.88
CA ALA A 96 -50.02 4.39 -5.85
C ALA A 96 -50.06 5.88 -5.49
N ASN A 97 -49.55 6.73 -6.37
CA ASN A 97 -49.51 8.16 -6.15
C ASN A 97 -50.91 8.75 -6.47
N PRO A 98 -51.64 9.36 -5.52
CA PRO A 98 -53.07 9.70 -5.67
C PRO A 98 -53.44 10.80 -6.68
N TRP A 99 -52.46 11.40 -7.38
CA TRP A 99 -52.65 12.65 -8.14
C TRP A 99 -52.59 12.51 -9.66
N TYR A 100 -52.60 11.28 -10.19
CA TYR A 100 -52.81 11.04 -11.63
C TYR A 100 -54.17 10.37 -11.85
N PRO A 101 -55.16 11.06 -12.42
CA PRO A 101 -56.38 10.40 -12.88
C PRO A 101 -56.05 9.54 -14.11
N ASP A 102 -56.60 8.33 -14.13
CA ASP A 102 -56.54 7.39 -15.24
C ASP A 102 -57.05 8.05 -16.54
N THR A 103 -56.14 8.32 -17.48
CA THR A 103 -56.48 8.84 -18.81
C THR A 103 -56.49 7.70 -19.82
N GLY A 104 -57.68 7.19 -20.13
CA GLY A 104 -57.99 6.37 -21.31
C GLY A 104 -58.31 4.92 -20.96
N GLY A 105 -59.50 4.38 -21.20
CA GLY A 105 -60.44 4.65 -22.27
C GLY A 105 -60.62 3.40 -23.12
N LYS A 106 -61.75 2.71 -22.93
CA LYS A 106 -62.57 2.07 -23.99
C LYS A 106 -63.92 1.65 -23.40
#